data_AF-A0A5C5RZT7-F1
#
_entry.id   AF-A0A5C5RZT7-F1
#
_cell.length_a   1.000
_cell.length_b   1.000
_cell.length_c   1.000
_cell.angle_alpha   90.00
_cell.angle_beta   90.00
_cell.angle_gamma   90.00
#
_symmetry.space_group_name_H-M   'P 1'
#
loop_
_entity.id
_entity.type
_entity.pdbx_description
1 polymer ?
#
loop_
_entity_poly.entity_id
_entity_poly.type
_entity_poly.pdbx_seq_one_letter_code
_entity_poly.pdbx_strand_id
1 'polypeptide(L)'
;MNDEDQYPELTPILNRIAEARGKYIGVGPGWHSILIDLDKALAEVDPAYVVHQIKQECGELDVRVDTAHSDRYQEMRALIRDAERRASHICEACGAAGVLHVSRDGNVCRLCGQCAAAAQEGYEAVSSDLETRASLHRVAMQAAALHRTLRSLPPDANRRITGGDLDAVSQLASRALWCSTSDLYERGEHDYAAQVVEHARAMEPEGISKLRLITNSLAISERFWRAIYPDAAVERDGGGLRITPPAGPALLFIEALAAHLITTVDMELAVDAGAADRLREAGFDVSSDGRYVVDVNATESTVRMEVRP
;
A
#
# COMPACT_ATOMS: atom_id res chain seq x y z
N MET A 1 2.36 21.08 -26.16
CA MET A 1 3.15 20.39 -27.19
C MET A 1 2.91 18.92 -26.93
N ASN A 2 2.28 18.20 -27.85
CA ASN A 2 1.94 16.80 -27.60
C ASN A 2 3.21 15.95 -27.72
N ASP A 3 3.28 14.82 -27.00
CA ASP A 3 4.46 13.94 -27.01
C ASP A 3 4.86 13.50 -28.44
N GLU A 4 3.88 13.41 -29.36
CA GLU A 4 4.07 13.12 -30.79
C GLU A 4 5.03 14.09 -31.49
N ASP A 5 5.01 15.38 -31.11
CA ASP A 5 5.84 16.41 -31.74
C ASP A 5 7.30 16.36 -31.25
N GLN A 6 7.53 15.78 -30.08
CA GLN A 6 8.85 15.71 -29.44
C GLN A 6 9.56 14.38 -29.68
N TYR A 7 8.81 13.28 -29.84
CA TYR A 7 9.34 11.93 -30.00
C TYR A 7 8.57 11.16 -31.09
N PRO A 8 8.88 11.40 -32.39
CA PRO A 8 8.17 10.79 -33.50
C PRO A 8 8.21 9.25 -33.50
N GLU A 9 9.23 8.65 -32.89
CA GLU A 9 9.37 7.21 -32.70
C GLU A 9 8.29 6.58 -31.81
N LEU A 10 7.58 7.37 -30.99
CA LEU A 10 6.46 6.90 -30.15
C LEU A 10 5.11 6.91 -30.88
N THR A 11 5.05 7.49 -32.09
CA THR A 11 3.83 7.57 -32.91
C THR A 11 3.12 6.23 -33.10
N PRO A 12 3.82 5.09 -33.34
CA PRO A 12 3.15 3.78 -33.45
C PRO A 12 2.37 3.42 -32.18
N ILE A 13 2.95 3.67 -31.01
CA ILE A 13 2.36 3.36 -29.71
C ILE A 13 1.16 4.28 -29.45
N LEU A 14 1.30 5.58 -29.72
CA LEU A 14 0.25 6.59 -29.54
C LEU A 14 -0.96 6.30 -30.44
N ASN A 15 -0.74 5.74 -31.63
CA ASN A 15 -1.81 5.31 -32.53
C ASN A 15 -2.57 4.07 -32.05
N ARG A 16 -2.02 3.30 -31.10
CA ARG A 16 -2.72 2.18 -30.45
C ARG A 16 -3.56 2.63 -29.26
N ILE A 17 -3.44 3.87 -28.79
CA ILE A 17 -4.28 4.42 -27.73
C ILE A 17 -5.61 4.85 -28.34
N ALA A 18 -6.72 4.35 -27.78
CA ALA A 18 -8.06 4.70 -28.24
C ALA A 18 -8.31 6.22 -28.13
N GLU A 19 -8.83 6.85 -29.20
CA GLU A 19 -9.03 8.31 -29.29
C GLU A 19 -9.81 8.89 -28.10
N ALA A 20 -10.79 8.14 -27.58
CA ALA A 20 -11.62 8.56 -26.45
C ALA A 20 -10.86 8.77 -25.13
N ARG A 21 -9.61 8.32 -25.00
CA ARG A 21 -8.84 8.33 -23.74
C ARG A 21 -7.76 9.41 -23.65
N GLY A 22 -7.54 10.17 -24.72
CA GLY A 22 -6.42 11.11 -24.84
C GLY A 22 -5.11 10.38 -25.15
N LYS A 23 -4.46 10.76 -26.25
CA LYS A 23 -3.19 10.14 -26.69
C LYS A 23 -2.01 10.82 -25.99
N TYR A 24 -1.56 10.26 -24.88
CA TYR A 24 -0.36 10.71 -24.17
C TYR A 24 0.40 9.54 -23.55
N ILE A 25 1.71 9.70 -23.36
CA ILE A 25 2.57 8.74 -22.68
C ILE A 25 3.05 9.39 -21.37
N GLY A 26 2.54 8.90 -20.24
CA GLY A 26 2.80 9.49 -18.92
C GLY A 26 4.12 9.06 -18.29
N VAL A 27 5.20 8.94 -19.08
CA VAL A 27 6.55 8.59 -18.59
C VAL A 27 7.63 9.43 -19.25
N GLY A 28 8.78 9.54 -18.59
CA GLY A 28 9.93 10.28 -19.13
C GLY A 28 10.73 9.56 -20.23
N PRO A 29 11.60 10.31 -20.94
CA PRO A 29 12.33 9.83 -22.12
C PRO A 29 13.33 8.72 -21.85
N GLY A 30 13.76 8.56 -20.60
CA GLY A 30 14.63 7.46 -20.18
C GLY A 30 13.99 6.07 -20.35
N TRP A 31 12.66 5.98 -20.47
CA TRP A 31 11.93 4.72 -20.67
C TRP A 31 11.40 4.53 -22.10
N HIS A 32 11.54 5.51 -22.99
CA HIS A 32 10.98 5.43 -24.35
C HIS A 32 11.51 4.23 -25.15
N SER A 33 12.81 3.92 -25.03
CA SER A 33 13.39 2.75 -25.71
C SER A 33 12.77 1.43 -25.25
N ILE A 34 12.46 1.31 -23.95
CA ILE A 34 11.78 0.13 -23.39
C ILE A 34 10.37 0.01 -23.97
N LEU A 35 9.64 1.12 -24.09
CA LEU A 35 8.30 1.14 -24.69
C LEU A 35 8.31 0.75 -26.17
N ILE A 36 9.31 1.20 -26.93
CA ILE A 36 9.46 0.87 -28.35
C ILE A 36 9.75 -0.62 -28.54
N ASP A 37 10.63 -1.19 -27.71
CA ASP A 37 10.91 -2.63 -27.74
C ASP A 37 9.66 -3.43 -27.36
N LEU A 38 8.94 -2.98 -26.33
CA LEU A 38 7.69 -3.60 -25.88
C LEU A 38 6.61 -3.57 -26.98
N ASP A 39 6.42 -2.43 -27.67
CA ASP A 39 5.45 -2.31 -28.75
C ASP A 39 5.72 -3.30 -29.88
N LYS A 40 6.98 -3.42 -30.30
CA LYS A 40 7.38 -4.40 -31.32
C LYS A 40 7.03 -5.83 -30.90
N ALA A 41 7.41 -6.21 -29.67
CA ALA A 41 7.14 -7.55 -29.17
C ALA A 41 5.62 -7.82 -29.02
N LEU A 42 4.84 -6.85 -28.54
CA LEU A 42 3.39 -6.99 -28.43
C LEU A 42 2.73 -7.06 -29.81
N ALA A 43 3.21 -6.29 -30.79
CA ALA A 43 2.68 -6.29 -32.16
C ALA A 43 2.97 -7.59 -32.91
N GLU A 44 4.05 -8.31 -32.57
CA GLU A 44 4.33 -9.65 -33.09
C GLU A 44 3.29 -10.68 -32.59
N VAL A 45 2.87 -10.56 -31.32
CA VAL A 45 1.86 -11.45 -30.71
C VAL A 45 0.44 -11.12 -31.20
N ASP A 46 0.08 -9.83 -31.22
CA ASP A 46 -1.21 -9.36 -31.72
C ASP A 46 -1.07 -8.00 -32.40
N PRO A 47 -1.01 -7.92 -33.74
CA PRO A 47 -0.89 -6.64 -34.44
C PRO A 47 -2.01 -5.63 -34.14
N ALA A 48 -3.17 -6.11 -33.66
CA ALA A 48 -4.37 -5.31 -33.40
C ALA A 48 -4.58 -4.96 -31.91
N TYR A 49 -3.60 -5.21 -31.03
CA TYR A 49 -3.73 -4.86 -29.62
C TYR A 49 -3.96 -3.37 -29.41
N VAL A 50 -4.72 -3.05 -28.36
CA VAL A 50 -5.07 -1.67 -27.99
C VAL A 50 -4.35 -1.30 -26.70
N VAL A 51 -3.78 -0.10 -26.65
CA VAL A 51 -3.21 0.46 -25.42
C VAL A 51 -4.30 1.19 -24.65
N HIS A 52 -4.50 0.81 -23.40
CA HIS A 52 -5.40 1.49 -22.48
C HIS A 52 -4.71 2.58 -21.68
N GLN A 53 -3.43 2.37 -21.34
CA GLN A 53 -2.66 3.27 -20.48
C GLN A 53 -1.16 2.97 -20.57
N ILE A 54 -0.36 4.03 -20.56
CA ILE A 54 1.08 4.00 -20.26
C ILE A 54 1.35 5.16 -19.32
N LYS A 55 1.77 4.86 -18.08
CA LYS A 55 2.13 5.89 -17.10
C LYS A 55 3.18 5.38 -16.13
N GLN A 56 3.75 6.31 -15.39
CA GLN A 56 4.46 6.02 -14.16
C GLN A 56 3.44 5.89 -13.01
N GLU A 57 3.57 4.83 -12.20
CA GLU A 57 2.79 4.61 -10.97
C GLU A 57 3.75 4.18 -9.86
N CYS A 58 3.85 4.95 -8.77
CA CYS A 58 4.76 4.69 -7.64
C CYS A 58 6.23 4.37 -8.00
N GLY A 59 6.85 5.12 -8.92
CA GLY A 59 8.21 4.91 -9.41
C GLY A 59 8.40 3.72 -10.36
N GLU A 60 7.32 3.10 -10.82
CA GLU A 60 7.33 1.97 -11.75
C GLU A 60 6.56 2.29 -13.03
N LEU A 61 6.92 1.61 -14.11
CA LEU A 61 6.17 1.63 -15.36
C LEU A 61 4.87 0.81 -15.18
N ASP A 62 3.71 1.36 -15.55
CA ASP A 62 2.41 0.66 -15.61
C ASP A 62 1.88 0.71 -17.05
N VAL A 63 1.89 -0.44 -17.72
CA VAL A 63 1.36 -0.61 -19.08
C VAL A 63 0.13 -1.52 -19.05
N ARG A 64 -0.98 -1.00 -19.60
CA ARG A 64 -2.23 -1.75 -19.76
C ARG A 64 -2.61 -1.80 -21.21
N VAL A 65 -2.80 -3.03 -21.69
CA VAL A 65 -3.23 -3.31 -23.06
C VAL A 65 -4.44 -4.23 -23.04
N ASP A 66 -5.16 -4.22 -24.17
CA ASP A 66 -6.23 -5.15 -24.49
C ASP A 66 -5.89 -5.96 -25.73
N THR A 67 -6.50 -7.13 -25.82
CA THR A 67 -6.47 -7.98 -27.01
C THR A 67 -7.82 -8.67 -27.17
N ALA A 68 -8.28 -8.81 -28.41
CA ALA A 68 -9.45 -9.62 -28.72
C ALA A 68 -9.17 -11.14 -28.55
N HIS A 69 -7.90 -11.53 -28.39
CA HIS A 69 -7.43 -12.90 -28.34
C HIS A 69 -7.08 -13.31 -26.90
N SER A 70 -8.08 -13.83 -26.17
CA SER A 70 -7.91 -14.24 -24.77
C SER A 70 -6.79 -15.28 -24.53
N ASP A 71 -6.49 -16.10 -25.53
CA ASP A 71 -5.41 -17.11 -25.52
C ASP A 71 -4.01 -16.48 -25.54
N ARG A 72 -3.87 -15.26 -26.05
CA ARG A 72 -2.59 -14.53 -26.14
C ARG A 72 -2.32 -13.62 -24.95
N TYR A 73 -3.36 -13.34 -24.15
CA TYR A 73 -3.28 -12.40 -23.04
C TYR A 73 -2.13 -12.71 -22.07
N GLN A 74 -1.92 -13.99 -21.73
CA GLN A 74 -0.87 -14.37 -20.78
C GLN A 74 0.55 -14.15 -21.32
N GLU A 75 0.76 -14.38 -22.62
CA GLU A 75 2.03 -14.10 -23.30
C GLU A 75 2.30 -12.59 -23.33
N MET A 76 1.30 -11.79 -23.72
CA MET A 76 1.42 -10.33 -23.71
C MET A 76 1.68 -9.76 -22.31
N ARG A 77 1.03 -10.31 -21.28
CA ARG A 77 1.32 -9.93 -19.88
C ARG A 77 2.73 -10.30 -19.46
N ALA A 78 3.33 -11.36 -20.01
CA ALA A 78 4.72 -11.69 -19.74
C ALA A 78 5.69 -10.66 -20.33
N LEU A 79 5.44 -10.21 -21.56
CA LEU A 79 6.21 -9.14 -22.21
C LEU A 79 6.11 -7.82 -21.44
N ILE A 80 4.90 -7.45 -21.00
CA ILE A 80 4.70 -6.26 -20.17
C ILE A 80 5.50 -6.36 -18.87
N ARG A 81 5.43 -7.49 -18.16
CA ARG A 81 6.20 -7.69 -16.92
C ARG A 81 7.72 -7.60 -17.14
N ASP A 82 8.21 -8.01 -18.30
CA ASP A 82 9.63 -7.85 -18.64
C ASP A 82 10.01 -6.37 -18.86
N ALA A 83 9.17 -5.61 -19.55
CA ALA A 83 9.36 -4.17 -19.72
C ALA A 83 9.28 -3.39 -18.40
N GLU A 84 8.28 -3.68 -17.56
CA GLU A 84 8.12 -3.09 -16.22
C GLU A 84 9.37 -3.35 -15.35
N ARG A 85 9.90 -4.57 -15.43
CA ARG A 85 11.14 -4.98 -14.77
C ARG A 85 12.37 -4.25 -15.30
N ARG A 86 12.50 -4.07 -16.62
CA ARG A 86 13.59 -3.29 -17.21
C ARG A 86 13.54 -1.83 -16.73
N ALA A 87 12.35 -1.24 -16.68
CA ALA A 87 12.16 0.12 -16.20
C ALA A 87 12.48 0.28 -14.69
N SER A 88 12.31 -0.78 -13.88
CA SER A 88 12.46 -0.74 -12.43
C SER A 88 13.88 -0.47 -11.90
N HIS A 89 14.85 -0.20 -12.76
CA HIS A 89 16.22 0.19 -12.36
C HIS A 89 16.81 1.25 -13.29
N ILE A 90 15.99 1.82 -14.17
CA ILE A 90 16.40 2.81 -15.15
C ILE A 90 15.79 4.15 -14.76
N CYS A 91 16.61 5.19 -14.77
CA CYS A 91 16.21 6.57 -14.57
C CYS A 91 15.21 6.97 -15.65
N GLU A 92 13.99 7.28 -15.24
CA GLU A 92 12.90 7.70 -16.11
C GLU A 92 13.24 8.96 -16.91
N ALA A 93 14.09 9.84 -16.38
CA ALA A 93 14.46 11.08 -17.04
C ALA A 93 15.56 10.94 -18.09
N CYS A 94 16.56 10.06 -17.89
CA CYS A 94 17.74 10.00 -18.79
C CYS A 94 18.15 8.61 -19.28
N GLY A 95 17.54 7.54 -18.78
CA GLY A 95 17.85 6.17 -19.21
C GLY A 95 19.10 5.54 -18.55
N ALA A 96 19.83 6.28 -17.71
CA ALA A 96 20.93 5.72 -16.90
C ALA A 96 20.40 4.85 -15.75
N ALA A 97 21.27 4.16 -15.01
CA ALA A 97 20.86 3.46 -13.79
C ALA A 97 20.24 4.43 -12.77
N GLY A 98 19.12 4.05 -12.17
CA GLY A 98 18.35 4.89 -11.24
C GLY A 98 17.86 4.12 -10.01
N VAL A 99 17.55 4.87 -8.96
CA VAL A 99 16.93 4.36 -7.71
C VAL A 99 15.66 5.14 -7.41
N LEU A 100 14.82 4.62 -6.51
CA LEU A 100 13.60 5.31 -6.12
C LEU A 100 13.95 6.60 -5.39
N HIS A 101 13.31 7.68 -5.81
CA HIS A 101 13.32 8.96 -5.14
C HIS A 101 11.89 9.39 -4.84
N VAL A 102 11.73 10.15 -3.77
CA VAL A 102 10.46 10.73 -3.35
C VAL A 102 10.60 12.24 -3.36
N SER A 103 9.67 12.95 -4.01
CA SER A 103 9.63 14.40 -4.00
C SER A 103 9.07 14.92 -2.67
N ARG A 104 9.16 16.24 -2.45
CA ARG A 104 8.56 16.91 -1.28
C ARG A 104 7.04 16.68 -1.15
N ASP A 105 6.36 16.44 -2.26
CA ASP A 105 4.90 16.21 -2.31
C ASP A 105 4.53 14.72 -2.29
N GLY A 106 5.51 13.83 -2.12
CA GLY A 106 5.28 12.38 -2.04
C GLY A 106 5.23 11.65 -3.38
N ASN A 107 5.53 12.32 -4.50
CA ASN A 107 5.63 11.65 -5.80
C ASN A 107 6.85 10.74 -5.82
N VAL A 108 6.68 9.51 -6.30
CA VAL A 108 7.75 8.52 -6.37
C VAL A 108 8.17 8.35 -7.82
N CYS A 109 9.47 8.57 -8.11
CA CYS A 109 10.05 8.39 -9.43
C CYS A 109 11.34 7.57 -9.35
N ARG A 110 11.68 6.88 -10.44
CA ARG A 110 12.99 6.22 -10.59
C ARG A 110 13.95 7.20 -11.24
N LEU A 111 14.90 7.73 -10.48
CA LEU A 111 15.85 8.74 -10.97
C LEU A 111 17.29 8.37 -10.62
N CYS A 112 18.25 8.85 -11.42
CA CYS A 112 19.65 8.90 -11.02
C CYS A 112 19.89 10.13 -10.14
N GLY A 113 20.98 10.15 -9.35
CA GLY A 113 21.27 11.26 -8.44
C GLY A 113 21.39 12.62 -9.14
N GLN A 114 21.85 12.65 -10.39
CA GLN A 114 21.95 13.89 -11.18
C GLN A 114 20.57 14.43 -11.58
N CYS A 115 19.68 13.56 -12.11
CA CYS A 115 18.33 13.97 -12.48
C CYS A 115 17.49 14.34 -11.25
N ALA A 116 17.65 13.61 -10.14
CA ALA A 116 16.98 13.94 -8.88
C ALA A 116 17.41 15.32 -8.35
N ALA A 117 18.72 15.64 -8.39
CA ALA A 117 19.23 16.93 -7.97
C ALA A 117 18.86 18.09 -8.93
N ALA A 118 18.69 17.80 -10.22
CA ALA A 118 18.29 18.79 -11.22
C ALA A 118 16.78 19.11 -11.19
N ALA A 119 15.98 18.19 -10.67
CA ALA A 119 14.53 18.32 -10.57
C ALA A 119 14.13 19.39 -9.52
N GLN A 120 13.18 20.26 -9.87
CA GLN A 120 12.74 21.37 -9.00
C GLN A 120 11.89 20.88 -7.81
N GLU A 121 11.35 19.67 -7.93
CA GLU A 121 10.46 19.00 -6.99
C GLU A 121 11.19 18.58 -5.70
N GLY A 122 12.53 18.61 -5.68
CA GLY A 122 13.33 18.28 -4.50
C GLY A 122 13.28 16.79 -4.17
N TYR A 123 13.63 15.97 -5.16
CA TYR A 123 13.66 14.52 -5.01
C TYR A 123 14.80 14.07 -4.09
N GLU A 124 14.46 13.29 -3.06
CA GLU A 124 15.42 12.64 -2.18
C GLU A 124 15.35 11.13 -2.38
N ALA A 125 16.50 10.47 -2.33
CA ALA A 125 16.55 9.01 -2.44
C ALA A 125 15.78 8.38 -1.28
N VAL A 126 14.98 7.34 -1.56
CA VAL A 126 14.29 6.58 -0.52
C VAL A 126 15.34 6.04 0.45
N SER A 127 15.24 6.46 1.72
CA SER A 127 16.34 6.48 2.70
C SER A 127 16.88 5.10 3.10
N SER A 128 16.18 4.01 2.80
CA SER A 128 16.70 2.65 2.90
C SER A 128 16.00 1.74 1.90
N ASP A 129 16.68 1.45 0.79
CA ASP A 129 16.27 0.42 -0.16
C ASP A 129 16.12 -0.94 0.56
N LEU A 130 16.99 -1.23 1.53
CA LEU A 130 16.91 -2.44 2.36
C LEU A 130 15.60 -2.51 3.16
N GLU A 131 15.22 -1.43 3.84
CA GLU A 131 13.98 -1.37 4.64
C GLU A 131 12.73 -1.53 3.76
N THR A 132 12.75 -0.86 2.61
CA THR A 132 11.66 -0.90 1.62
C THR A 132 11.49 -2.32 1.06
N ARG A 133 12.59 -2.93 0.63
CA ARG A 133 12.61 -4.30 0.10
C ARG A 133 12.21 -5.30 1.16
N ALA A 134 12.67 -5.14 2.40
CA ALA A 134 12.30 -6.01 3.52
C ALA A 134 10.79 -5.92 3.83
N SER A 135 10.24 -4.70 3.81
CA SER A 135 8.80 -4.48 3.97
C SER A 135 7.99 -5.15 2.86
N LEU A 136 8.40 -4.98 1.59
CA LEU A 136 7.77 -5.66 0.45
C LEU A 136 7.91 -7.19 0.52
N HIS A 137 9.04 -7.69 1.04
CA HIS A 137 9.23 -9.12 1.26
C HIS A 137 8.19 -9.65 2.27
N ARG A 138 7.96 -8.93 3.37
CA ARG A 138 6.90 -9.29 4.35
C ARG A 138 5.53 -9.30 3.69
N VAL A 139 5.19 -8.31 2.85
CA VAL A 139 3.93 -8.30 2.08
C VAL A 139 3.78 -9.55 1.23
N ALA A 140 4.82 -9.94 0.48
CA ALA A 140 4.80 -11.15 -0.34
C ALA A 140 4.58 -12.42 0.51
N MET A 141 5.22 -12.52 1.67
CA MET A 141 5.05 -13.66 2.59
C MET A 141 3.65 -13.71 3.20
N GLN A 142 3.08 -12.57 3.58
CA GLN A 142 1.71 -12.50 4.10
C GLN A 142 0.68 -12.81 3.04
N ALA A 143 0.89 -12.37 1.79
CA ALA A 143 0.00 -12.73 0.68
C ALA A 143 0.01 -14.25 0.42
N ALA A 144 1.16 -14.92 0.56
CA ALA A 144 1.23 -16.38 0.47
C ALA A 144 0.45 -17.06 1.62
N ALA A 145 0.50 -16.51 2.84
CA ALA A 145 -0.31 -16.98 3.95
C ALA A 145 -1.81 -16.78 3.70
N LEU A 146 -2.20 -15.59 3.23
CA LEU A 146 -3.57 -15.28 2.85
C LEU A 146 -4.08 -16.24 1.77
N HIS A 147 -3.31 -16.49 0.71
CA HIS A 147 -3.69 -17.47 -0.32
C HIS A 147 -3.96 -18.87 0.25
N ARG A 148 -3.15 -19.34 1.20
CA ARG A 148 -3.41 -20.63 1.87
C ARG A 148 -4.71 -20.59 2.66
N THR A 149 -4.96 -19.51 3.40
CA THR A 149 -6.21 -19.31 4.14
C THR A 149 -7.42 -19.29 3.21
N LEU A 150 -7.38 -18.50 2.13
CA LEU A 150 -8.46 -18.40 1.14
C LEU A 150 -8.76 -19.77 0.50
N ARG A 151 -7.72 -20.55 0.16
CA ARG A 151 -7.89 -21.91 -0.37
C ARG A 151 -8.48 -22.91 0.63
N SER A 152 -8.37 -22.64 1.93
CA SER A 152 -8.91 -23.49 3.00
C SER A 152 -10.35 -23.16 3.37
N LEU A 153 -10.94 -22.10 2.79
CA LEU A 153 -12.30 -21.67 3.11
C LEU A 153 -13.33 -22.73 2.71
N PRO A 154 -14.40 -22.91 3.51
CA PRO A 154 -15.54 -23.71 3.11
C PRO A 154 -16.14 -23.23 1.77
N PRO A 155 -16.74 -24.11 0.96
CA PRO A 155 -17.24 -23.77 -0.37
C PRO A 155 -18.18 -22.55 -0.41
N ASP A 156 -19.07 -22.40 0.59
CA ASP A 156 -20.02 -21.29 0.65
C ASP A 156 -19.35 -19.94 0.95
N ALA A 157 -18.26 -19.94 1.72
CA ALA A 157 -17.46 -18.74 1.96
C ALA A 157 -16.61 -18.40 0.72
N ASN A 158 -16.03 -19.41 0.07
CA ASN A 158 -15.20 -19.23 -1.12
C ASN A 158 -16.00 -18.62 -2.30
N ARG A 159 -17.30 -18.92 -2.43
CA ARG A 159 -18.18 -18.30 -3.44
C ARG A 159 -18.33 -16.78 -3.31
N ARG A 160 -18.00 -16.19 -2.15
CA ARG A 160 -18.06 -14.74 -1.92
C ARG A 160 -16.80 -14.01 -2.35
N ILE A 161 -15.73 -14.75 -2.69
CA ILE A 161 -14.48 -14.20 -3.18
C ILE A 161 -14.49 -14.34 -4.70
N THR A 162 -14.31 -13.24 -5.41
CA THR A 162 -14.32 -13.26 -6.87
C THR A 162 -12.95 -13.67 -7.42
N GLY A 163 -12.91 -14.14 -8.68
CA GLY A 163 -11.63 -14.38 -9.36
C GLY A 163 -10.77 -13.12 -9.45
N GLY A 164 -11.41 -11.95 -9.64
CA GLY A 164 -10.72 -10.67 -9.67
C GLY A 164 -10.02 -10.32 -8.35
N ASP A 165 -10.61 -10.66 -7.20
CA ASP A 165 -9.99 -10.43 -5.89
C ASP A 165 -8.72 -11.28 -5.72
N LEU A 166 -8.78 -12.55 -6.13
CA LEU A 166 -7.63 -13.46 -6.09
C LEU A 166 -6.52 -13.02 -7.05
N ASP A 167 -6.90 -12.53 -8.23
CA ASP A 167 -5.95 -12.01 -9.21
C ASP A 167 -5.27 -10.74 -8.70
N ALA A 168 -6.00 -9.83 -8.05
CA ALA A 168 -5.44 -8.63 -7.46
C ALA A 168 -4.44 -8.93 -6.34
N VAL A 169 -4.78 -9.86 -5.43
CA VAL A 169 -3.84 -10.31 -4.38
C VAL A 169 -2.62 -10.97 -5.01
N SER A 170 -2.80 -11.79 -6.04
CA SER A 170 -1.70 -12.45 -6.76
C SER A 170 -0.77 -11.45 -7.45
N GLN A 171 -1.32 -10.42 -8.08
CA GLN A 171 -0.55 -9.36 -8.74
C GLN A 171 0.24 -8.54 -7.73
N LEU A 172 -0.38 -8.15 -6.61
CA LEU A 172 0.30 -7.45 -5.51
C LEU A 172 1.44 -8.30 -4.94
N ALA A 173 1.19 -9.57 -4.63
CA ALA A 173 2.19 -10.49 -4.11
C ALA A 173 3.38 -10.66 -5.06
N SER A 174 3.09 -10.79 -6.35
CA SER A 174 4.10 -10.94 -7.40
C SER A 174 4.98 -9.70 -7.50
N ARG A 175 4.39 -8.50 -7.54
CA ARG A 175 5.13 -7.23 -7.55
C ARG A 175 5.96 -7.05 -6.29
N ALA A 176 5.40 -7.32 -5.11
CA ALA A 176 6.12 -7.21 -3.84
C ALA A 176 7.30 -8.20 -3.75
N LEU A 177 7.12 -9.43 -4.24
CA LEU A 177 8.20 -10.42 -4.29
C LEU A 177 9.30 -9.98 -5.28
N TRP A 178 8.88 -9.49 -6.45
CA TRP A 178 9.78 -8.97 -7.47
C TRP A 178 10.66 -7.85 -6.93
N CYS A 179 10.02 -6.82 -6.40
CA CYS A 179 10.68 -5.60 -5.93
C CYS A 179 11.39 -5.78 -4.59
N SER A 180 11.23 -6.92 -3.91
CA SER A 180 12.00 -7.23 -2.70
C SER A 180 13.27 -8.00 -3.00
N THR A 181 13.16 -9.15 -3.70
CA THR A 181 14.25 -10.12 -3.78
C THR A 181 14.45 -10.76 -5.16
N SER A 182 13.41 -10.99 -5.96
CA SER A 182 13.59 -11.71 -7.24
C SER A 182 14.46 -10.95 -8.23
N ASP A 183 14.32 -9.62 -8.29
CA ASP A 183 15.16 -8.78 -9.15
C ASP A 183 16.64 -8.81 -8.75
N LEU A 184 16.94 -8.97 -7.45
CA LEU A 184 18.29 -9.13 -6.94
C LEU A 184 18.89 -10.48 -7.34
N TYR A 185 18.11 -11.56 -7.24
CA TYR A 185 18.56 -12.88 -7.70
C TYR A 185 18.87 -12.90 -9.20
N GLU A 186 18.06 -12.26 -10.03
CA GLU A 186 18.29 -12.17 -11.47
C GLU A 186 19.55 -11.36 -11.80
N ARG A 187 19.85 -10.32 -11.01
CA ARG A 187 21.09 -9.53 -11.14
C ARG A 187 22.33 -10.21 -10.55
N GLY A 188 22.18 -11.37 -9.91
CA GLY A 188 23.28 -12.05 -9.20
C GLY A 188 23.65 -11.41 -7.86
N GLU A 189 22.83 -10.50 -7.33
CA GLU A 189 23.03 -9.80 -6.05
C GLU A 189 22.53 -10.63 -4.86
N HIS A 190 22.98 -11.90 -4.79
CA HIS A 190 22.49 -12.89 -3.82
C HIS A 190 22.72 -12.49 -2.36
N ASP A 191 23.87 -11.87 -2.06
CA ASP A 191 24.20 -11.43 -0.71
C ASP A 191 23.26 -10.33 -0.22
N TYR A 192 22.89 -9.41 -1.11
CA TYR A 192 21.95 -8.34 -0.76
C TYR A 192 20.52 -8.88 -0.64
N ALA A 193 20.12 -9.83 -1.49
CA ALA A 193 18.85 -10.54 -1.33
C ALA A 193 18.76 -11.27 0.03
N ALA A 194 19.86 -11.89 0.48
CA ALA A 194 19.94 -12.53 1.79
C ALA A 194 19.79 -11.50 2.94
N GLN A 195 20.42 -10.33 2.81
CA GLN A 195 20.25 -9.24 3.78
C GLN A 195 18.80 -8.75 3.85
N VAL A 196 18.12 -8.61 2.71
CA VAL A 196 16.68 -8.24 2.66
C VAL A 196 15.84 -9.26 3.42
N VAL A 197 16.06 -10.56 3.20
CA VAL A 197 15.30 -11.61 3.88
C VAL A 197 15.57 -11.63 5.38
N GLU A 198 16.84 -11.50 5.79
CA GLU A 198 17.21 -11.50 7.20
C GLU A 198 16.66 -10.26 7.92
N HIS A 199 16.76 -9.09 7.29
CA HIS A 199 16.17 -7.85 7.81
C HIS A 199 14.66 -8.00 7.94
N ALA A 200 13.96 -8.52 6.92
CA ALA A 200 12.52 -8.75 6.96
C ALA A 200 12.09 -9.71 8.09
N ARG A 201 12.94 -10.68 8.46
CA ARG A 201 12.70 -11.58 9.61
C ARG A 201 12.97 -10.92 10.94
N ALA A 202 13.98 -10.05 11.01
CA ALA A 202 14.35 -9.29 12.19
C ALA A 202 13.38 -8.13 12.47
N MET A 203 12.65 -7.66 11.46
CA MET A 203 11.54 -6.74 11.63
C MET A 203 10.45 -7.41 12.48
N GLU A 204 10.28 -6.94 13.71
CA GLU A 204 9.14 -7.29 14.56
C GLU A 204 7.82 -7.20 13.76
N PRO A 205 6.84 -8.08 14.00
CA PRO A 205 5.52 -7.93 13.39
C PRO A 205 5.04 -6.53 13.72
N GLU A 206 4.83 -5.69 12.70
CA GLU A 206 4.27 -4.35 12.91
C GLU A 206 2.84 -4.51 13.39
N GLY A 207 2.67 -4.64 14.70
CA GLY A 207 1.44 -4.26 15.36
C GLY A 207 1.21 -2.78 15.08
N ILE A 208 -0.05 -2.39 14.94
CA ILE A 208 -0.42 -0.99 14.92
C ILE A 208 0.20 -0.34 16.16
N SER A 209 1.11 0.60 15.98
CA SER A 209 1.82 1.26 17.09
C SER A 209 1.08 2.51 17.57
N LYS A 210 0.25 3.10 16.71
CA LYS A 210 -0.56 4.29 17.01
C LYS A 210 -1.90 4.26 16.26
N LEU A 211 -2.97 4.64 16.93
CA LEU A 211 -4.29 4.93 16.34
C LEU A 211 -4.62 6.40 16.55
N ARG A 212 -5.02 7.10 15.48
CA ARG A 212 -5.49 8.48 15.55
C ARG A 212 -7.01 8.49 15.40
N LEU A 213 -7.68 9.06 16.39
CA LEU A 213 -9.13 9.08 16.50
C LEU A 213 -9.61 10.52 16.68
N ILE A 214 -10.69 10.89 16.02
CA ILE A 214 -11.34 12.19 16.19
C ILE A 214 -12.55 11.96 17.09
N THR A 215 -12.59 12.64 18.23
CA THR A 215 -13.62 12.51 19.25
C THR A 215 -14.43 13.78 19.38
N ASN A 216 -15.70 13.72 19.80
CA ASN A 216 -16.44 14.93 20.17
C ASN A 216 -16.07 15.47 21.57
N SER A 217 -15.37 14.68 22.41
CA SER A 217 -14.94 15.12 23.73
C SER A 217 -13.69 14.38 24.19
N LEU A 218 -12.60 15.13 24.41
CA LEU A 218 -11.37 14.57 24.99
C LEU A 218 -11.60 14.10 26.43
N ALA A 219 -12.48 14.76 27.19
CA ALA A 219 -12.78 14.39 28.57
C ALA A 219 -13.51 13.05 28.65
N ILE A 220 -14.48 12.81 27.76
CA ILE A 220 -15.21 11.54 27.71
C ILE A 220 -14.27 10.42 27.23
N SER A 221 -13.46 10.68 26.19
CA SER A 221 -12.45 9.74 25.71
C SER A 221 -11.48 9.32 26.82
N GLU A 222 -10.93 10.29 27.56
CA GLU A 222 -10.00 9.97 28.66
C GLU A 222 -10.68 9.09 29.73
N ARG A 223 -11.92 9.41 30.11
CA ARG A 223 -12.67 8.62 31.09
C ARG A 223 -12.94 7.20 30.60
N PHE A 224 -13.36 7.05 29.34
CA PHE A 224 -13.59 5.75 28.72
C PHE A 224 -12.32 4.89 28.74
N TRP A 225 -11.22 5.43 28.23
CA TRP A 225 -9.98 4.66 28.09
C TRP A 225 -9.26 4.40 29.42
N ARG A 226 -9.45 5.24 30.45
CA ARG A 226 -9.00 4.94 31.82
C ARG A 226 -9.84 3.85 32.48
N ALA A 227 -11.13 3.74 32.15
CA ALA A 227 -11.96 2.64 32.64
C ALA A 227 -11.53 1.31 32.01
N ILE A 228 -11.15 1.31 30.72
CA ILE A 228 -10.60 0.12 30.06
C ILE A 228 -9.19 -0.20 30.58
N TYR A 229 -8.28 0.77 30.56
CA TYR A 229 -6.88 0.61 30.95
C TYR A 229 -6.52 1.54 32.11
N PRO A 230 -6.73 1.12 33.37
CA PRO A 230 -6.49 1.98 34.54
C PRO A 230 -5.03 2.42 34.68
N ASP A 231 -4.09 1.58 34.22
CA ASP A 231 -2.65 1.84 34.27
C ASP A 231 -2.10 2.54 33.01
N ALA A 232 -2.96 2.95 32.08
CA ALA A 232 -2.50 3.65 30.87
C ALA A 232 -1.88 5.01 31.22
N ALA A 233 -0.74 5.32 30.59
CA ALA A 233 -0.16 6.65 30.67
C ALA A 233 -1.01 7.64 29.86
N VAL A 234 -1.26 8.82 30.43
CA VAL A 234 -2.12 9.84 29.81
C VAL A 234 -1.37 11.16 29.73
N GLU A 235 -1.31 11.71 28.53
CA GLU A 235 -0.66 12.98 28.23
C GLU A 235 -1.64 13.91 27.50
N ARG A 236 -1.63 15.19 27.85
CA ARG A 236 -2.39 16.25 27.18
C ARG A 236 -1.41 17.28 26.65
N ASP A 237 -1.45 17.54 25.35
CA ASP A 237 -0.63 18.56 24.71
C ASP A 237 -1.36 19.16 23.51
N GLY A 238 -1.21 20.48 23.30
CA GLY A 238 -1.66 21.16 22.08
C GLY A 238 -3.14 21.00 21.70
N GLY A 239 -4.04 20.72 22.65
CA GLY A 239 -5.45 20.43 22.37
C GLY A 239 -5.74 18.99 21.93
N GLY A 240 -4.79 18.08 22.12
CA GLY A 240 -4.97 16.63 21.93
C GLY A 240 -4.82 15.85 23.23
N LEU A 241 -5.22 14.58 23.19
CA LEU A 241 -5.08 13.61 24.27
C LEU A 241 -4.36 12.37 23.74
N ARG A 242 -3.34 11.90 24.46
CA ARG A 242 -2.65 10.65 24.19
C ARG A 242 -2.89 9.68 25.34
N ILE A 243 -3.36 8.48 25.02
CA ILE A 243 -3.50 7.34 25.94
C ILE A 243 -2.53 6.24 25.49
N THR A 244 -1.63 5.82 26.36
CA THR A 244 -0.67 4.74 26.08
C THR A 244 -0.99 3.55 26.98
N PRO A 245 -1.68 2.52 26.47
CA PRO A 245 -1.99 1.32 27.26
C PRO A 245 -0.71 0.51 27.55
N PRO A 246 -0.72 -0.38 28.56
CA PRO A 246 0.42 -1.25 28.88
C PRO A 246 0.85 -2.17 27.71
N ALA A 247 -0.10 -2.52 26.84
CA ALA A 247 0.14 -3.30 25.63
C ALA A 247 -0.73 -2.77 24.48
N GLY A 248 -0.19 -2.79 23.26
CA GLY A 248 -0.87 -2.36 22.04
C GLY A 248 -0.55 -0.92 21.59
N PRO A 249 -1.29 -0.38 20.60
CA PRO A 249 -1.06 0.95 20.06
C PRO A 249 -1.33 2.05 21.10
N ALA A 250 -0.57 3.15 21.00
CA ALA A 250 -0.99 4.40 21.61
C ALA A 250 -2.19 4.99 20.88
N LEU A 251 -3.15 5.54 21.63
CA LEU A 251 -4.35 6.17 21.11
C LEU A 251 -4.19 7.68 21.16
N LEU A 252 -4.39 8.35 20.04
CA LEU A 252 -4.22 9.79 19.88
C LEU A 252 -5.56 10.41 19.50
N PHE A 253 -6.08 11.27 20.35
CA PHE A 253 -7.37 11.94 20.17
C PHE A 253 -7.19 13.42 19.90
N ILE A 254 -8.03 13.94 19.00
CA ILE A 254 -8.28 15.36 18.82
C ILE A 254 -9.78 15.60 18.83
N GLU A 255 -10.20 16.80 19.24
CA GLU A 255 -11.60 17.18 19.26
C GLU A 255 -12.12 17.54 17.86
N ALA A 256 -13.29 17.00 17.51
CA ALA A 256 -13.97 17.24 16.26
C ALA A 256 -14.52 18.67 16.20
N LEU A 257 -14.31 19.37 15.08
CA LEU A 257 -14.94 20.67 14.84
C LEU A 257 -16.42 20.54 14.41
N ALA A 258 -16.85 19.36 13.98
CA ALA A 258 -18.21 19.06 13.58
C ALA A 258 -18.52 17.56 13.76
N ALA A 259 -19.78 17.22 14.04
CA ALA A 259 -20.20 15.85 14.35
C ALA A 259 -19.87 14.82 13.26
N HIS A 260 -19.96 15.19 11.98
CA HIS A 260 -19.67 14.28 10.86
C HIS A 260 -18.17 13.97 10.69
N LEU A 261 -17.29 14.60 11.47
CA LEU A 261 -15.84 14.33 11.48
C LEU A 261 -15.43 13.36 12.59
N ILE A 262 -16.36 12.98 13.47
CA ILE A 262 -16.10 12.00 14.53
C ILE A 262 -15.74 10.68 13.86
N THR A 263 -14.65 10.06 14.31
CA THR A 263 -14.21 8.77 13.77
C THR A 263 -15.14 7.68 14.26
N THR A 264 -15.76 6.92 13.35
CA THR A 264 -16.48 5.68 13.68
C THR A 264 -15.59 4.48 13.37
N VAL A 265 -15.26 3.69 14.38
CA VAL A 265 -14.41 2.50 14.23
C VAL A 265 -14.85 1.40 15.18
N ASP A 266 -15.07 0.19 14.68
CA ASP A 266 -15.30 -0.96 15.54
C ASP A 266 -13.96 -1.55 15.99
N MET A 267 -13.83 -1.81 17.29
CA MET A 267 -12.57 -2.28 17.88
C MET A 267 -12.80 -3.54 18.72
N GLU A 268 -11.85 -4.47 18.65
CA GLU A 268 -11.76 -5.60 19.57
C GLU A 268 -10.55 -5.40 20.49
N LEU A 269 -10.80 -5.37 21.80
CA LEU A 269 -9.80 -5.05 22.81
C LEU A 269 -9.61 -6.21 23.77
N ALA A 270 -8.34 -6.52 24.07
CA ALA A 270 -8.01 -7.37 25.20
C ALA A 270 -8.14 -6.57 26.50
N VAL A 271 -8.96 -7.03 27.44
CA VAL A 271 -9.23 -6.33 28.71
C VAL A 271 -9.11 -7.27 29.91
N ASP A 272 -8.94 -6.70 31.11
CA ASP A 272 -9.09 -7.44 32.36
C ASP A 272 -10.56 -7.68 32.73
N ALA A 273 -10.80 -8.61 33.65
CA ALA A 273 -12.15 -9.01 34.07
C ALA A 273 -12.98 -7.88 34.73
N GLY A 274 -12.34 -6.80 35.21
CA GLY A 274 -13.01 -5.67 35.86
C GLY A 274 -13.38 -4.52 34.92
N ALA A 275 -13.01 -4.57 33.64
CA ALA A 275 -13.21 -3.46 32.71
C ALA A 275 -14.70 -3.10 32.52
N ALA A 276 -15.58 -4.10 32.42
CA ALA A 276 -17.01 -3.90 32.27
C ALA A 276 -17.64 -3.14 33.46
N ASP A 277 -17.24 -3.47 34.69
CA ASP A 277 -17.78 -2.83 35.89
C ASP A 277 -17.29 -1.38 36.01
N ARG A 278 -16.01 -1.13 35.73
CA ARG A 278 -15.46 0.23 35.71
C ARG A 278 -16.13 1.11 34.65
N LEU A 279 -16.45 0.56 33.48
CA LEU A 279 -17.17 1.28 32.43
C LEU A 279 -18.59 1.65 32.88
N ARG A 280 -19.32 0.74 33.55
CA ARG A 280 -20.65 1.04 34.12
C ARG A 280 -20.58 2.11 35.20
N GLU A 281 -19.61 2.01 36.12
CA GLU A 281 -19.37 3.01 37.17
C GLU A 281 -19.02 4.38 36.58
N ALA A 282 -18.29 4.40 35.46
CA ALA A 282 -17.97 5.60 34.70
C ALA A 282 -19.14 6.14 33.85
N GLY A 283 -20.30 5.47 33.86
CA GLY A 283 -21.54 5.90 33.21
C GLY A 283 -21.68 5.50 31.75
N PHE A 284 -20.94 4.51 31.28
CA PHE A 284 -21.06 3.97 29.92
C PHE A 284 -22.06 2.81 29.85
N ASP A 285 -22.72 2.68 28.70
CA ASP A 285 -23.67 1.59 28.45
C ASP A 285 -22.90 0.34 27.99
N VAL A 286 -22.92 -0.68 28.85
CA VAL A 286 -22.23 -1.95 28.67
C VAL A 286 -23.28 -3.04 28.57
N SER A 287 -23.14 -3.94 27.58
CA SER A 287 -24.02 -5.09 27.41
C SER A 287 -24.16 -5.91 28.70
N SER A 288 -25.29 -6.61 28.83
CA SER A 288 -25.58 -7.43 30.01
C SER A 288 -24.53 -8.51 30.28
N ASP A 289 -23.92 -9.05 29.22
CA ASP A 289 -22.84 -10.03 29.29
C ASP A 289 -21.43 -9.42 29.45
N GLY A 290 -21.32 -8.09 29.48
CA GLY A 290 -20.06 -7.37 29.66
C GLY A 290 -19.11 -7.43 28.46
N ARG A 291 -19.55 -7.91 27.29
CA ARG A 291 -18.69 -8.08 26.11
C ARG A 291 -18.69 -6.90 25.15
N TYR A 292 -19.67 -6.01 25.26
CA TYR A 292 -19.79 -4.88 24.36
C TYR A 292 -20.01 -3.59 25.15
N VAL A 293 -19.39 -2.51 24.71
CA VAL A 293 -19.65 -1.16 25.19
C VAL A 293 -19.74 -0.23 23.99
N VAL A 294 -20.64 0.74 24.07
CA VAL A 294 -20.72 1.80 23.07
C VAL A 294 -20.11 3.06 23.66
N ASP A 295 -19.12 3.61 22.98
CA ASP A 295 -18.53 4.90 23.32
C ASP A 295 -19.40 6.04 22.76
N VAL A 296 -20.64 6.11 23.26
CA VAL A 296 -21.59 7.16 22.92
C VAL A 296 -21.03 8.46 23.50
N ASN A 297 -20.64 9.37 22.62
CA ASN A 297 -19.98 10.65 22.94
C ASN A 297 -18.45 10.61 23.15
N ALA A 298 -17.75 9.69 22.50
CA ALA A 298 -16.39 10.00 22.05
C ALA A 298 -16.19 9.65 20.58
N THR A 299 -15.98 8.38 20.22
CA THR A 299 -15.80 7.95 18.81
C THR A 299 -17.04 7.24 18.24
N GLU A 300 -18.19 7.29 18.91
CA GLU A 300 -19.42 6.59 18.49
C GLU A 300 -19.15 5.11 18.10
N SER A 301 -18.17 4.50 18.76
CA SER A 301 -17.57 3.24 18.37
C SER A 301 -18.18 2.10 19.16
N THR A 302 -18.42 0.96 18.49
CA THR A 302 -18.75 -0.27 19.21
C THR A 302 -17.45 -0.99 19.55
N VAL A 303 -17.22 -1.19 20.85
CA VAL A 303 -16.04 -1.86 21.34
C VAL A 303 -16.43 -3.24 21.85
N ARG A 304 -15.87 -4.28 21.23
CA ARG A 304 -15.93 -5.65 21.72
C ARG A 304 -14.78 -5.89 22.68
N MET A 305 -15.10 -6.30 23.90
CA MET A 305 -14.14 -6.64 24.94
C MET A 305 -13.91 -8.15 24.97
N GLU A 306 -12.67 -8.55 24.79
CA GLU A 306 -12.18 -9.93 24.98
C GLU A 306 -11.42 -10.00 26.30
N VAL A 307 -12.00 -10.66 27.30
CA VAL A 307 -11.30 -10.92 28.56
C VAL A 307 -10.21 -11.96 28.29
N ARG A 308 -8.94 -11.57 28.45
CA ARG A 308 -7.81 -12.50 28.34
C ARG A 308 -7.38 -12.97 29.73
N PRO A 309 -7.07 -14.27 29.88
CA PRO A 309 -6.61 -14.85 31.15
C PRO A 309 -5.23 -14.35 31.57
#